data_AF-A0A4P7PH15-F1
#
_entry.id   AF-A0A4P7PH15-F1
#
_cell.length_a   1.000
_cell.length_b   1.000
_cell.length_c   1.000
_cell.angle_alpha   90.00
_cell.angle_beta   90.00
_cell.angle_gamma   90.00
#
_symmetry.space_group_name_H-M   'P 1'
#
loop_
_entity.id
_entity.type
_entity.pdbx_description
1 polymer ?
#
loop_
_entity_poly.entity_id
_entity_poly.type
_entity_poly.pdbx_seq_one_letter_code
_entity_poly.pdbx_strand_id
1 'polypeptide(L)'
;MDTVDGNFDFKSSTYSEVAQLVDVAERAILERGIRFTPQSVLHKLFADARKLDRDWRDSSRSPSLVTGINSVYAEKIARIVTDLIDAPGVEEALQRIAGSDINLSHRLKSQGKDALWELSLLTTLLRKQISAELVDPPDIVVELQMGSYAIACKKIYELKSLFSRLRDGAKQISKSGSPGVIALNIDDLLPGDHILTSQSPKVALDILSRETKRFFQQNFAAFDRIKEKSCLDGVLISASTISDISETSTRLNMTTSFNFYPFRNEGMEGDRFLELIRKLSPTGVIEKYTGRVIIHQ
;
A
#
# COMPACT_ATOMS: atom_id res chain seq x y z
N MET A 1 15.70 -17.68 1.98
CA MET A 1 14.31 -17.21 2.12
C MET A 1 13.83 -16.88 0.73
N ASP A 2 12.88 -17.67 0.23
CA ASP A 2 12.29 -17.46 -1.08
C ASP A 2 11.29 -16.28 -1.00
N THR A 3 11.30 -15.41 -2.02
CA THR A 3 10.52 -14.17 -2.06
C THR A 3 9.27 -14.39 -2.91
N VAL A 4 8.06 -14.10 -2.41
CA VAL A 4 6.83 -14.16 -3.22
C VAL A 4 6.55 -12.77 -3.81
N ASP A 5 6.38 -12.70 -5.13
CA ASP A 5 5.97 -11.50 -5.84
C ASP A 5 4.43 -11.41 -5.86
N GLY A 6 3.84 -10.43 -5.19
CA GLY A 6 2.41 -10.14 -5.28
C GLY A 6 2.15 -9.11 -6.38
N ASN A 7 1.69 -9.55 -7.56
CA ASN A 7 1.31 -8.60 -8.60
C ASN A 7 -0.12 -8.08 -8.37
N PHE A 8 -0.31 -6.76 -8.27
CA PHE A 8 -1.64 -6.16 -8.03
C PHE A 8 -2.20 -5.44 -9.26
N ASP A 9 -3.52 -5.38 -9.30
CA ASP A 9 -4.33 -4.83 -10.40
C ASP A 9 -3.84 -3.44 -10.84
N PHE A 10 -3.30 -3.39 -12.04
CA PHE A 10 -3.01 -2.12 -12.70
C PHE A 10 -4.27 -1.64 -13.42
N LYS A 11 -4.84 -0.52 -12.95
CA LYS A 11 -5.94 0.17 -13.63
C LYS A 11 -5.49 1.59 -13.95
N SER A 12 -5.40 1.91 -15.23
CA SER A 12 -5.27 3.29 -15.71
C SER A 12 -6.66 3.91 -15.79
N SER A 13 -6.80 5.14 -15.29
CA SER A 13 -8.04 5.91 -15.32
C SER A 13 -7.82 7.17 -16.15
N THR A 14 -8.78 7.53 -16.98
CA THR A 14 -8.82 8.82 -17.66
C THR A 14 -8.94 9.98 -16.67
N TYR A 15 -8.55 11.19 -17.06
CA TYR A 15 -8.68 12.37 -16.19
C TYR A 15 -10.14 12.64 -15.77
N SER A 16 -11.10 12.34 -16.65
CA SER A 16 -12.52 12.44 -16.35
C SER A 16 -12.97 11.44 -15.27
N GLU A 17 -12.49 10.20 -15.34
CA GLU A 17 -12.79 9.18 -14.31
C GLU A 17 -12.15 9.57 -12.97
N VAL A 18 -10.93 10.13 -12.98
CA VAL A 18 -10.28 10.61 -11.76
C VAL A 18 -11.07 11.77 -11.13
N ALA A 19 -11.53 12.74 -11.92
CA ALA A 19 -12.33 13.86 -11.41
C ALA A 19 -13.65 13.38 -10.77
N GLN A 20 -14.34 12.43 -11.42
CA GLN A 20 -15.56 11.83 -10.87
C GLN A 20 -15.30 11.07 -9.56
N LEU A 21 -14.21 10.30 -9.51
CA LEU A 21 -13.81 9.56 -8.32
C LEU A 21 -13.51 10.50 -7.14
N VAL A 22 -12.84 11.62 -7.42
CA VAL A 22 -12.57 12.68 -6.44
C VAL A 22 -13.88 13.28 -5.90
N ASP A 23 -14.87 13.53 -6.75
CA ASP A 23 -16.17 14.06 -6.31
C ASP A 23 -16.92 13.09 -5.38
N VAL A 24 -16.87 11.80 -5.69
CA VAL A 24 -17.45 10.74 -4.85
C VAL A 24 -16.72 10.67 -3.51
N ALA A 25 -15.39 10.67 -3.53
CA ALA A 25 -14.58 10.62 -2.31
C ALA A 25 -14.78 11.84 -1.41
N GLU A 26 -14.80 13.05 -1.97
CA GLU A 26 -15.06 14.28 -1.20
C GLU A 26 -16.43 14.23 -0.54
N ARG A 27 -17.47 13.81 -1.28
CA ARG A 27 -18.81 13.65 -0.73
C ARG A 27 -18.84 12.64 0.42
N ALA A 28 -18.22 11.47 0.25
CA ALA A 28 -18.16 10.43 1.26
C ALA A 28 -17.48 10.88 2.57
N ILE A 29 -16.42 11.70 2.47
CA ILE A 29 -15.73 12.28 3.62
C ILE A 29 -16.65 13.30 4.33
N LEU A 30 -17.31 14.18 3.56
CA LEU A 30 -18.18 15.21 4.11
C LEU A 30 -19.45 14.65 4.76
N GLU A 31 -20.06 13.61 4.18
CA GLU A 31 -21.24 12.92 4.73
C GLU A 31 -20.95 12.26 6.08
N ARG A 32 -19.68 11.89 6.33
CA ARG A 32 -19.19 11.42 7.65
C ARG A 32 -18.91 12.55 8.64
N GLY A 33 -19.20 13.80 8.29
CA GLY A 33 -18.92 14.97 9.11
C GLY A 33 -17.44 15.35 9.19
N ILE A 34 -16.57 14.72 8.39
CA ILE A 34 -15.15 15.03 8.35
C ILE A 34 -14.95 16.24 7.44
N ARG A 35 -14.41 17.33 8.00
CA ARG A 35 -14.17 18.58 7.26
C ARG A 35 -12.69 18.78 7.02
N PHE A 36 -12.35 19.39 5.89
CA PHE A 36 -11.01 19.84 5.57
C PHE A 36 -11.06 21.21 4.91
N THR A 37 -10.02 22.03 5.10
CA THR A 37 -10.00 23.42 4.64
C THR A 37 -9.51 23.52 3.19
N PRO A 38 -9.81 24.62 2.47
CA PRO A 38 -9.24 24.86 1.14
C PRO A 38 -7.70 24.88 1.10
N GLN A 39 -7.06 25.14 2.24
CA GLN A 39 -5.60 25.16 2.37
C GLN A 39 -4.99 23.76 2.60
N SER A 40 -5.81 22.77 2.98
CA SER A 40 -5.37 21.39 3.18
C SER A 40 -4.77 20.80 1.90
N VAL A 41 -3.83 19.87 2.07
CA VAL A 41 -3.20 19.16 0.95
C VAL A 41 -4.25 18.35 0.18
N LEU A 42 -5.16 17.68 0.90
CA LEU A 42 -6.24 16.90 0.29
C LEU A 42 -7.10 17.75 -0.65
N HIS A 43 -7.57 18.92 -0.19
CA HIS A 43 -8.36 19.82 -1.03
C HIS A 43 -7.61 20.23 -2.30
N LYS A 44 -6.33 20.58 -2.17
CA LYS A 44 -5.51 21.01 -3.32
C LYS A 44 -5.32 19.88 -4.33
N LEU A 45 -5.05 18.65 -3.88
CA LEU A 45 -4.94 17.48 -4.75
C LEU A 45 -6.26 17.23 -5.51
N PHE A 46 -7.40 17.30 -4.81
CA PHE A 46 -8.72 17.14 -5.41
C PHE A 46 -9.04 18.25 -6.41
N ALA A 47 -8.71 19.50 -6.08
CA ALA A 47 -8.87 20.63 -6.98
C ALA A 47 -8.00 20.52 -8.24
N ASP A 48 -6.75 20.05 -8.10
CA ASP A 48 -5.82 19.84 -9.22
C ASP A 48 -6.32 18.75 -10.17
N ALA A 49 -6.85 17.64 -9.66
CA ALA A 49 -7.45 16.59 -10.49
C ALA A 49 -8.65 17.08 -11.31
N ARG A 50 -9.55 17.87 -10.70
CA ARG A 50 -10.68 18.49 -11.42
C ARG A 50 -10.22 19.51 -12.45
N LYS A 51 -9.20 20.29 -12.12
CA LYS A 51 -8.61 21.27 -13.04
C LYS A 51 -8.01 20.55 -14.25
N LEU A 52 -7.31 19.44 -14.01
CA LEU A 52 -6.71 18.63 -15.06
C LEU A 52 -7.73 18.11 -16.07
N ASP A 53 -8.86 17.58 -15.60
CA ASP A 53 -9.95 17.13 -16.48
C ASP A 53 -10.49 18.28 -17.36
N ARG A 54 -10.73 19.46 -16.77
CA ARG A 54 -11.19 20.64 -17.52
C ARG A 54 -10.17 21.08 -18.57
N ASP A 55 -8.91 21.27 -18.17
CA ASP A 55 -7.84 21.75 -19.05
C ASP A 55 -7.62 20.76 -20.23
N TRP A 56 -7.73 19.46 -19.95
CA TRP A 56 -7.63 18.40 -20.97
C TRP A 56 -8.78 18.44 -21.96
N ARG A 57 -10.03 18.63 -21.51
CA ARG A 57 -11.21 18.74 -22.39
C ARG A 57 -11.17 19.99 -23.28
N ASP A 58 -10.71 21.10 -22.72
CA ASP A 58 -10.75 22.41 -23.41
C ASP A 58 -9.64 22.57 -24.45
N SER A 59 -8.49 21.93 -24.25
CA SER A 59 -7.29 22.21 -25.05
C SER A 59 -6.49 21.00 -25.50
N SER A 60 -6.81 19.80 -25.02
CA SER A 60 -6.02 18.57 -25.21
C SER A 60 -4.52 18.76 -24.95
N ARG A 61 -4.16 19.78 -24.15
CA ARG A 61 -2.76 20.10 -23.83
C ARG A 61 -2.25 19.09 -22.82
N SER A 62 -1.04 18.60 -23.06
CA SER A 62 -0.32 17.80 -22.08
C SER A 62 -0.21 18.60 -20.78
N PRO A 63 -0.63 18.06 -19.63
CA PRO A 63 -0.56 18.78 -18.38
C PRO A 63 0.89 19.03 -17.96
N SER A 64 1.08 20.02 -17.08
CA SER A 64 2.37 20.12 -16.39
C SER A 64 2.63 18.85 -15.58
N LEU A 65 3.89 18.44 -15.51
CA LEU A 65 4.29 17.23 -14.79
C LEU A 65 3.77 17.21 -13.34
N VAL A 66 3.83 18.37 -12.68
CA VAL A 66 3.31 18.55 -11.31
C VAL A 66 1.81 18.29 -11.22
N THR A 67 1.02 18.83 -12.16
CA THR A 67 -0.44 18.62 -12.18
C THR A 67 -0.77 17.15 -12.43
N GLY A 68 -0.03 16.51 -13.34
CA GLY A 68 -0.17 15.07 -13.61
C GLY A 68 0.13 14.21 -12.38
N ILE A 69 1.23 14.48 -11.67
CA ILE A 69 1.59 13.79 -10.42
C ILE A 69 0.52 14.00 -9.34
N ASN A 70 0.07 15.24 -9.14
CA ASN A 70 -0.97 15.55 -8.15
C ASN A 70 -2.28 14.82 -8.45
N SER A 71 -2.66 14.69 -9.73
CA SER A 71 -3.82 13.91 -10.14
C SER A 71 -3.69 12.42 -9.82
N VAL A 72 -2.51 11.83 -9.98
CA VAL A 72 -2.27 10.42 -9.62
C VAL A 72 -2.38 10.22 -8.10
N TYR A 73 -1.87 11.16 -7.29
CA TYR A 73 -2.06 11.10 -5.84
C TYR A 73 -3.53 11.28 -5.44
N ALA A 74 -4.23 12.23 -6.07
CA ALA A 74 -5.66 12.43 -5.86
C ALA A 74 -6.46 11.17 -6.19
N GLU A 75 -6.15 10.51 -7.31
CA GLU A 75 -6.76 9.23 -7.69
C GLU A 75 -6.52 8.15 -6.62
N LYS A 76 -5.27 7.98 -6.16
CA LYS A 76 -4.94 6.99 -5.11
C LYS A 76 -5.81 7.20 -3.86
N ILE A 77 -5.86 8.44 -3.37
CA ILE A 77 -6.62 8.77 -2.16
C ILE A 77 -8.12 8.60 -2.40
N ALA A 78 -8.65 9.13 -3.50
CA ALA A 78 -10.07 9.07 -3.81
C ALA A 78 -10.55 7.62 -3.98
N ARG A 79 -9.71 6.76 -4.57
CA ARG A 79 -9.97 5.33 -4.70
C ARG A 79 -10.10 4.66 -3.33
N ILE A 80 -9.10 4.84 -2.46
CA ILE A 80 -9.11 4.31 -1.09
C ILE A 80 -10.37 4.75 -0.33
N VAL A 81 -10.69 6.03 -0.38
CA VAL A 81 -11.89 6.58 0.29
C VAL A 81 -13.16 5.94 -0.26
N THR A 82 -13.25 5.81 -1.58
CA THR A 82 -14.43 5.23 -2.25
C THR A 82 -14.62 3.76 -1.91
N ASP A 83 -13.54 2.98 -1.83
CA ASP A 83 -13.61 1.57 -1.45
C ASP A 83 -14.00 1.36 0.02
N LEU A 84 -13.82 2.38 0.86
CA LEU A 84 -14.08 2.33 2.31
C LEU A 84 -15.35 3.10 2.70
N ILE A 85 -16.21 3.45 1.73
CA ILE A 85 -17.47 4.18 1.97
C ILE A 85 -18.41 3.46 2.94
N ASP A 86 -18.35 2.13 3.03
CA ASP A 86 -19.21 1.34 3.92
C ASP A 86 -18.41 0.62 5.02
N ALA A 87 -17.09 0.85 5.08
CA ALA A 87 -16.25 0.22 6.09
C ALA A 87 -16.43 0.93 7.44
N PRO A 88 -16.80 0.20 8.52
CA PRO A 88 -16.87 0.77 9.85
C PRO A 88 -15.46 1.02 10.42
N GLY A 89 -15.34 1.99 11.34
CA GLY A 89 -14.12 2.19 12.13
C GLY A 89 -12.98 2.89 11.38
N VAL A 90 -13.24 3.46 10.20
CA VAL A 90 -12.23 4.18 9.39
C VAL A 90 -12.21 5.68 9.65
N GLU A 91 -13.12 6.21 10.46
CA GLU A 91 -13.34 7.65 10.66
C GLU A 91 -12.10 8.37 11.16
N GLU A 92 -11.39 7.81 12.15
CA GLU A 92 -10.18 8.42 12.70
C GLU A 92 -9.06 8.47 11.64
N ALA A 93 -8.87 7.42 10.87
CA ALA A 93 -7.88 7.37 9.81
C ALA A 93 -8.22 8.37 8.68
N LEU A 94 -9.49 8.49 8.31
CA LEU A 94 -9.97 9.51 7.37
C LEU A 94 -9.78 10.94 7.90
N GLN A 95 -10.01 11.17 9.19
CA GLN A 95 -9.73 12.46 9.85
C GLN A 95 -8.23 12.80 9.79
N ARG A 96 -7.35 11.81 10.04
CA ARG A 96 -5.89 12.01 9.93
C ARG A 96 -5.47 12.40 8.51
N ILE A 97 -6.03 11.76 7.48
CA ILE A 97 -5.77 12.11 6.07
C ILE A 97 -6.29 13.52 5.74
N ALA A 98 -7.49 13.87 6.21
CA ALA A 98 -8.12 15.16 5.95
C ALA A 98 -7.41 16.32 6.65
N GLY A 99 -6.88 16.10 7.85
CA GLY A 99 -6.30 17.14 8.72
C GLY A 99 -4.78 17.27 8.67
N SER A 100 -4.05 16.29 8.13
CA SER A 100 -2.57 16.26 8.16
C SER A 100 -1.94 16.43 6.77
N ASP A 101 -0.62 16.58 6.73
CA ASP A 101 0.13 16.56 5.47
C ASP A 101 0.09 15.17 4.84
N ILE A 102 -0.51 15.05 3.66
CA ILE A 102 -0.53 13.81 2.87
C ILE A 102 0.26 13.94 1.57
N ASN A 103 1.12 14.97 1.46
CA ASN A 103 1.92 15.21 0.28
C ASN A 103 2.97 14.09 0.11
N LEU A 104 2.68 13.18 -0.81
CA LEU A 104 3.50 12.00 -1.09
C LEU A 104 4.82 12.34 -1.81
N SER A 105 5.00 13.57 -2.31
CA SER A 105 6.29 14.03 -2.84
C SER A 105 7.24 14.51 -1.75
N HIS A 106 6.74 14.89 -0.58
CA HIS A 106 7.58 15.26 0.55
C HIS A 106 7.97 14.03 1.35
N ARG A 107 9.22 13.95 1.84
CA ARG A 107 9.70 12.82 2.67
C ARG A 107 9.54 13.03 4.17
N LEU A 108 8.71 14.00 4.55
CA LEU A 108 8.49 14.35 5.96
C LEU A 108 7.50 13.37 6.59
N LYS A 109 7.77 13.04 7.86
CA LYS A 109 6.90 12.22 8.72
C LYS A 109 5.56 12.92 8.86
N SER A 110 4.47 12.16 8.68
CA SER A 110 3.12 12.66 8.88
C SER A 110 2.17 11.55 9.30
N GLN A 111 1.34 11.84 10.29
CA GLN A 111 0.25 10.95 10.71
C GLN A 111 -0.75 10.69 9.58
N GLY A 112 -0.95 11.65 8.67
CA GLY A 112 -1.81 11.46 7.49
C GLY A 112 -1.25 10.44 6.51
N LYS A 113 0.08 10.36 6.35
CA LYS A 113 0.72 9.35 5.50
C LYS A 113 0.71 7.97 6.15
N ASP A 114 0.86 7.90 7.46
CA ASP A 114 0.75 6.65 8.22
C ASP A 114 -0.70 6.11 8.08
N ALA A 115 -1.71 6.96 8.28
CA ALA A 115 -3.12 6.62 8.06
C ALA A 115 -3.42 6.21 6.61
N LEU A 116 -2.86 6.91 5.63
CA LEU A 116 -3.02 6.55 4.22
C LEU A 116 -2.40 5.19 3.89
N TRP A 117 -1.29 4.83 4.53
CA TRP A 117 -0.71 3.49 4.39
C TRP A 117 -1.63 2.41 4.97
N GLU A 118 -2.11 2.60 6.20
CA GLU A 118 -3.07 1.68 6.86
C GLU A 118 -4.32 1.46 5.98
N LEU A 119 -4.96 2.56 5.54
CA LEU A 119 -6.16 2.50 4.71
C LEU A 119 -5.88 1.90 3.32
N SER A 120 -4.70 2.13 2.74
CA SER A 120 -4.29 1.53 1.47
C SER A 120 -4.13 0.01 1.58
N LEU A 121 -3.59 -0.49 2.70
CA LEU A 121 -3.46 -1.92 2.93
C LEU A 121 -4.82 -2.56 3.22
N LEU A 122 -5.64 -1.93 4.06
CA LEU A 122 -7.02 -2.37 4.32
C LEU A 122 -7.84 -2.50 3.04
N THR A 123 -7.80 -1.47 2.18
CA THR A 123 -8.47 -1.46 0.88
C THR A 123 -8.03 -2.65 0.02
N THR A 124 -6.73 -2.94 0.01
CA THR A 124 -6.17 -4.08 -0.73
C THR A 124 -6.71 -5.41 -0.19
N LEU A 125 -6.76 -5.57 1.14
CA LEU A 125 -7.30 -6.76 1.80
C LEU A 125 -8.79 -6.97 1.47
N LEU A 126 -9.60 -5.92 1.62
CA LEU A 126 -11.04 -5.98 1.37
C LEU A 126 -11.37 -6.28 -0.11
N ARG A 127 -10.62 -5.69 -1.05
CA ARG A 127 -10.76 -6.01 -2.49
C ARG A 127 -10.44 -7.45 -2.83
N LYS A 128 -9.57 -8.09 -2.05
CA LYS A 128 -9.28 -9.52 -2.14
C LYS A 128 -10.25 -10.38 -1.33
N GLN A 129 -11.36 -9.80 -0.86
CA GLN A 129 -12.40 -10.47 -0.07
C GLN A 129 -11.84 -11.09 1.22
N ILE A 130 -10.81 -10.46 1.78
CA ILE A 130 -10.28 -10.82 3.10
C ILE A 130 -11.05 -9.98 4.12
N SER A 131 -11.71 -10.63 5.07
CA SER A 131 -12.35 -9.94 6.19
C SER A 131 -11.27 -9.26 7.02
N ALA A 132 -11.30 -7.92 7.04
CA ALA A 132 -10.26 -7.10 7.64
C ALA A 132 -10.87 -5.82 8.23
N GLU A 133 -10.31 -5.36 9.34
CA GLU A 133 -10.74 -4.13 10.02
C GLU A 133 -9.54 -3.38 10.63
N LEU A 134 -9.70 -2.06 10.83
CA LEU A 134 -8.73 -1.28 11.60
C LEU A 134 -8.91 -1.52 13.09
N VAL A 135 -7.82 -1.76 13.80
CA VAL A 135 -7.80 -1.94 15.26
C VAL A 135 -6.52 -1.34 15.79
N ASP A 136 -6.55 -0.42 16.76
CA ASP A 136 -5.33 0.12 17.38
C ASP A 136 -5.15 -0.37 18.82
N PRO A 137 -4.11 -1.18 19.14
CA PRO A 137 -3.20 -1.93 18.26
C PRO A 137 -3.84 -3.26 17.77
N PRO A 138 -3.40 -3.88 16.64
CA PRO A 138 -2.08 -3.78 16.00
C PRO A 138 -1.99 -2.91 14.73
N ASP A 139 -2.99 -2.11 14.39
CA ASP A 139 -3.25 -1.32 13.18
C ASP A 139 -4.33 -1.99 12.29
N ILE A 140 -4.16 -3.27 11.91
CA ILE A 140 -5.17 -4.06 11.17
C ILE A 140 -5.30 -5.47 11.75
N VAL A 141 -6.51 -5.99 11.84
CA VAL A 141 -6.79 -7.41 12.10
C VAL A 141 -7.48 -8.02 10.89
N VAL A 142 -7.09 -9.24 10.52
CA VAL A 142 -7.74 -10.02 9.45
C VAL A 142 -8.16 -11.39 9.96
N GLU A 143 -9.25 -11.91 9.40
CA GLU A 143 -9.70 -13.27 9.69
C GLU A 143 -9.18 -14.25 8.63
N LEU A 144 -8.33 -15.17 9.08
CA LEU A 144 -7.83 -16.30 8.30
C LEU A 144 -8.53 -17.59 8.74
N GLN A 145 -8.39 -18.68 7.97
CA GLN A 145 -8.95 -19.99 8.36
C GLN A 145 -8.39 -20.47 9.70
N MET A 146 -7.16 -20.07 10.00
CA MET A 146 -6.44 -20.42 11.22
C MET A 146 -6.71 -19.45 12.39
N GLY A 147 -7.68 -18.55 12.22
CA GLY A 147 -8.12 -17.58 13.21
C GLY A 147 -7.65 -16.15 12.93
N SER A 148 -7.84 -15.30 13.93
CA SER A 148 -7.49 -13.88 13.90
C SER A 148 -5.99 -13.68 13.68
N TYR A 149 -5.65 -12.74 12.80
CA TYR A 149 -4.29 -12.50 12.35
C TYR A 149 -3.95 -11.01 12.35
N ALA A 150 -2.93 -10.66 13.13
CA ALA A 150 -2.54 -9.27 13.37
C ALA A 150 -1.62 -8.73 12.26
N ILE A 151 -1.84 -7.48 11.85
CA ILE A 151 -1.00 -6.77 10.90
C ILE A 151 -0.57 -5.43 11.50
N ALA A 152 0.74 -5.27 11.77
CA ALA A 152 1.32 -4.01 12.20
C ALA A 152 1.88 -3.19 11.05
N CYS A 153 1.25 -2.05 10.78
CA CYS A 153 1.58 -1.14 9.70
C CYS A 153 2.71 -0.18 10.12
N LYS A 154 3.84 -0.20 9.42
CA LYS A 154 4.97 0.70 9.73
C LYS A 154 5.54 1.34 8.47
N LYS A 155 5.38 2.66 8.38
CA LYS A 155 6.03 3.45 7.33
C LYS A 155 7.47 3.79 7.71
N ILE A 156 8.41 3.54 6.79
CA ILE A 156 9.85 3.77 6.99
C ILE A 156 10.26 5.04 6.23
N TYR A 157 10.34 6.14 6.97
CA TYR A 157 10.77 7.44 6.42
C TYR A 157 12.29 7.56 6.27
N GLU A 158 13.04 6.89 7.15
CA GLU A 158 14.50 6.95 7.18
C GLU A 158 15.07 5.58 7.55
N LEU A 159 16.11 5.12 6.85
CA LEU A 159 16.67 3.79 7.05
C LEU A 159 17.17 3.55 8.49
N LYS A 160 17.76 4.57 9.11
CA LYS A 160 18.23 4.52 10.52
C LYS A 160 17.13 4.14 11.53
N SER A 161 15.87 4.31 11.17
CA SER A 161 14.72 3.99 12.03
C SER A 161 14.16 2.57 11.82
N LEU A 162 14.66 1.81 10.83
CA LEU A 162 14.11 0.51 10.48
C LEU A 162 14.01 -0.44 11.69
N PHE A 163 15.10 -0.62 12.42
CA PHE A 163 15.12 -1.56 13.53
C PHE A 163 14.18 -1.16 14.67
N SER A 164 14.08 0.12 15.01
CA SER A 164 13.14 0.56 16.04
C SER A 164 11.69 0.37 15.59
N ARG A 165 11.36 0.64 14.32
CA ARG A 165 10.03 0.39 13.76
C ARG A 165 9.65 -1.09 13.73
N LEU A 166 10.59 -1.97 13.37
CA LEU A 166 10.40 -3.41 13.44
C LEU A 166 10.11 -3.89 14.87
N ARG A 167 10.86 -3.40 15.85
CA ARG A 167 10.63 -3.71 17.27
C ARG A 167 9.26 -3.20 17.75
N ASP A 168 8.86 -2.00 17.34
CA ASP A 168 7.57 -1.42 17.71
C ASP A 168 6.41 -2.22 17.11
N GLY A 169 6.50 -2.62 15.84
CA GLY A 169 5.52 -3.50 15.20
C GLY A 169 5.42 -4.88 15.88
N ALA A 170 6.57 -5.47 16.23
CA ALA A 170 6.61 -6.72 16.99
C ALA A 170 5.91 -6.60 18.36
N LYS A 171 6.09 -5.45 19.02
CA LYS A 171 5.43 -5.15 20.30
C LYS A 171 3.92 -5.00 20.15
N GLN A 172 3.44 -4.36 19.08
CA GLN A 172 2.00 -4.25 18.79
C GLN A 172 1.37 -5.63 18.56
N ILE A 173 2.00 -6.47 17.71
CA ILE A 173 1.51 -7.82 17.44
C ILE A 173 1.47 -8.65 18.72
N SER A 174 2.55 -8.65 19.50
CA SER A 174 2.58 -9.36 20.79
C SER A 174 1.49 -8.91 21.77
N LYS A 175 1.09 -7.63 21.74
CA LYS A 175 0.02 -7.10 22.60
C LYS A 175 -1.38 -7.46 22.13
N SER A 176 -1.55 -7.70 20.83
CA SER A 176 -2.85 -8.08 20.25
C SER A 176 -3.32 -9.47 20.72
N GLY A 177 -2.41 -10.32 21.20
CA GLY A 177 -2.71 -11.70 21.60
C GLY A 177 -2.79 -12.68 20.42
N SER A 178 -2.71 -12.19 19.17
CA SER A 178 -2.74 -13.00 17.95
C SER A 178 -1.37 -13.04 17.27
N PRO A 179 -1.03 -14.13 16.54
CA PRO A 179 0.12 -14.14 15.64
C PRO A 179 -0.10 -13.14 14.49
N GLY A 180 0.99 -12.74 13.82
CA GLY A 180 0.87 -11.72 12.80
C GLY A 180 2.10 -11.43 11.96
N VAL A 181 1.98 -10.37 11.17
CA VAL A 181 2.99 -9.86 10.24
C VAL A 181 3.21 -8.37 10.46
N ILE A 182 4.45 -7.90 10.28
CA ILE A 182 4.73 -6.46 10.15
C ILE A 182 4.64 -6.07 8.67
N ALA A 183 3.73 -5.14 8.35
CA ALA A 183 3.56 -4.59 7.02
C ALA A 183 4.31 -3.25 6.89
N LEU A 184 5.44 -3.27 6.18
CA LEU A 184 6.30 -2.12 5.94
C LEU A 184 5.91 -1.37 4.68
N ASN A 185 5.90 -0.04 4.75
CA ASN A 185 5.89 0.82 3.57
C ASN A 185 7.23 1.56 3.46
N ILE A 186 7.88 1.50 2.30
CA ILE A 186 9.21 2.07 2.06
C ILE A 186 9.23 3.17 0.99
N ASP A 187 8.07 3.77 0.68
CA ASP A 187 7.95 4.78 -0.40
C ASP A 187 8.97 5.92 -0.23
N ASP A 188 9.14 6.41 1.01
CA ASP A 188 10.05 7.52 1.33
C ASP A 188 11.54 7.14 1.25
N LEU A 189 11.88 5.86 1.06
CA LEU A 189 13.25 5.40 0.81
C LEU A 189 13.56 5.26 -0.68
N LEU A 190 12.55 5.24 -1.55
CA LEU A 190 12.76 5.19 -2.99
C LEU A 190 13.39 6.50 -3.51
N PRO A 191 14.08 6.50 -4.66
CA PRO A 191 14.46 7.75 -5.35
C PRO A 191 13.20 8.58 -5.64
N GLY A 192 13.19 9.86 -5.21
CA GLY A 192 11.96 10.66 -5.08
C GLY A 192 11.94 11.88 -6.01
N ASP A 193 13.05 12.08 -6.70
CA ASP A 193 13.29 12.98 -7.82
C ASP A 193 13.16 12.27 -9.17
N HIS A 194 12.80 10.97 -9.16
CA HIS A 194 12.72 10.14 -10.36
C HIS A 194 11.29 9.61 -10.54
N ILE A 195 10.78 9.74 -11.76
CA ILE A 195 9.59 9.02 -12.22
C ILE A 195 10.05 7.70 -12.82
N LEU A 196 9.40 6.61 -12.43
CA LEU A 196 9.69 5.30 -12.97
C LEU A 196 9.16 5.19 -14.40
N THR A 197 10.02 5.33 -15.40
CA THR A 197 9.63 5.15 -16.81
C THR A 197 9.65 3.67 -17.20
N SER A 198 8.57 3.16 -17.78
CA SER A 198 8.52 1.80 -18.33
C SER A 198 7.66 1.71 -19.59
N GLN A 199 7.80 0.62 -20.34
CA GLN A 199 6.93 0.35 -21.48
C GLN A 199 5.57 -0.18 -21.01
N SER A 200 5.58 -1.14 -20.08
CA SER A 200 4.39 -1.81 -19.57
C SER A 200 4.29 -1.77 -18.05
N PRO A 201 3.07 -1.94 -17.49
CA PRO A 201 2.86 -2.03 -16.04
C PRO A 201 3.66 -3.16 -15.39
N LYS A 202 3.78 -4.30 -16.06
CA LYS A 202 4.54 -5.46 -15.58
C LYS A 202 6.01 -5.12 -15.36
N VAL A 203 6.63 -4.41 -16.30
CA VAL A 203 8.04 -4.01 -16.18
C VAL A 203 8.24 -3.02 -15.02
N ALA A 204 7.33 -2.05 -14.85
CA ALA A 204 7.39 -1.13 -13.70
C ALA A 204 7.30 -1.89 -12.37
N LEU A 205 6.42 -2.87 -12.30
CA LEU A 205 6.23 -3.72 -11.12
C LEU A 205 7.47 -4.58 -10.83
N ASP A 206 8.07 -5.21 -11.85
CA ASP A 206 9.30 -5.98 -11.72
C ASP A 206 10.48 -5.12 -11.24
N ILE A 207 10.55 -3.85 -11.65
CA ILE A 207 11.54 -2.90 -11.14
C ILE A 207 11.31 -2.66 -9.64
N LEU A 208 10.07 -2.37 -9.24
CA LEU A 208 9.74 -2.05 -7.85
C LEU A 208 9.91 -3.25 -6.91
N SER A 209 9.55 -4.46 -7.35
CA SER A 209 9.78 -5.72 -6.64
C SER A 209 11.28 -6.03 -6.45
N ARG A 210 12.15 -5.60 -7.38
CA ARG A 210 13.61 -5.69 -7.18
C ARG A 210 14.10 -4.73 -6.10
N GLU A 211 13.53 -3.54 -6.00
CA GLU A 211 13.90 -2.57 -4.97
C GLU A 211 13.48 -3.02 -3.57
N THR A 212 12.27 -3.56 -3.39
CA THR A 212 11.82 -4.14 -2.10
C THR A 212 12.70 -5.34 -1.71
N LYS A 213 13.05 -6.22 -2.66
CA LYS A 213 13.97 -7.33 -2.44
C LYS A 213 15.37 -6.86 -2.04
N ARG A 214 15.91 -5.85 -2.73
CA ARG A 214 17.20 -5.25 -2.38
C ARG A 214 17.16 -4.66 -0.97
N PHE A 215 16.10 -3.91 -0.64
CA PHE A 215 15.90 -3.36 0.69
C PHE A 215 15.90 -4.44 1.78
N PHE A 216 15.18 -5.54 1.58
CA PHE A 216 15.19 -6.66 2.52
C PHE A 216 16.59 -7.26 2.68
N GLN A 217 17.26 -7.57 1.57
CA GLN A 217 18.59 -8.20 1.55
C GLN A 217 19.67 -7.34 2.23
N GLN A 218 19.71 -6.04 1.90
CA GLN A 218 20.68 -5.11 2.47
C GLN A 218 20.48 -4.88 3.97
N ASN A 219 19.26 -5.11 4.47
CA ASN A 219 18.90 -4.90 5.87
C ASN A 219 18.59 -6.21 6.61
N PHE A 220 19.03 -7.34 6.07
CA PHE A 220 18.69 -8.67 6.59
C PHE A 220 18.98 -8.80 8.10
N ALA A 221 20.09 -8.25 8.57
CA ALA A 221 20.46 -8.28 9.99
C ALA A 221 19.41 -7.63 10.92
N ALA A 222 18.65 -6.63 10.45
CA ALA A 222 17.58 -6.02 11.23
C ALA A 222 16.34 -6.93 11.32
N PHE A 223 16.02 -7.63 10.22
CA PHE A 223 14.92 -8.60 10.17
C PHE A 223 15.24 -9.86 10.97
N ASP A 224 16.47 -10.38 10.84
CA ASP A 224 16.93 -11.56 11.56
C ASP A 224 16.83 -11.38 13.09
N ARG A 225 17.14 -10.17 13.59
CA ARG A 225 17.00 -9.83 15.02
C ARG A 225 15.58 -9.89 15.57
N ILE A 226 14.55 -9.70 14.74
CA ILE A 226 13.14 -9.77 15.18
C ILE A 226 12.50 -11.13 14.87
N LYS A 227 13.11 -11.93 13.99
CA LYS A 227 12.62 -13.24 13.54
C LYS A 227 12.37 -14.23 14.69
N GLU A 228 13.16 -14.13 15.76
CA GLU A 228 13.06 -15.00 16.94
C GLU A 228 11.82 -14.72 17.81
N LYS A 229 11.00 -13.72 17.49
CA LYS A 229 9.73 -13.45 18.18
C LYS A 229 8.67 -14.43 17.71
N SER A 230 8.18 -15.29 18.60
CA SER A 230 7.18 -16.33 18.30
C SER A 230 5.83 -15.82 17.78
N CYS A 231 5.50 -14.54 18.01
CA CYS A 231 4.28 -13.93 17.50
C CYS A 231 4.39 -13.42 16.05
N LEU A 232 5.58 -13.46 15.45
CA LEU A 232 5.83 -12.98 14.09
C LEU A 232 6.02 -14.14 13.12
N ASP A 233 5.18 -14.18 12.09
CA ASP A 233 5.31 -15.19 11.04
C ASP A 233 6.10 -14.66 9.83
N GLY A 234 6.25 -13.34 9.69
CA GLY A 234 7.02 -12.74 8.60
C GLY A 234 6.94 -11.22 8.53
N VAL A 235 7.37 -10.68 7.39
CA VAL A 235 7.17 -9.28 7.01
C VAL A 235 6.61 -9.17 5.60
N LEU A 236 5.72 -8.20 5.42
CA LEU A 236 5.22 -7.74 4.13
C LEU A 236 5.89 -6.40 3.84
N ILE A 237 6.43 -6.19 2.64
CA ILE A 237 7.07 -4.93 2.26
C ILE A 237 6.36 -4.40 1.03
N SER A 238 5.87 -3.17 1.13
CA SER A 238 5.25 -2.42 0.05
C SER A 238 6.08 -1.22 -0.34
N ALA A 239 6.13 -0.98 -1.64
CA ALA A 239 6.72 0.19 -2.24
C ALA A 239 5.77 0.72 -3.31
N SER A 240 5.58 2.03 -3.35
CA SER A 240 4.77 2.75 -4.34
C SER A 240 5.58 3.89 -4.95
N THR A 241 5.47 4.08 -6.26
CA THR A 241 6.06 5.24 -6.94
C THR A 241 5.22 5.70 -8.11
N ILE A 242 5.41 6.96 -8.52
CA ILE A 242 4.87 7.46 -9.77
C ILE A 242 5.61 6.80 -10.93
N SER A 243 4.86 6.27 -11.87
CA SER A 243 5.38 5.67 -13.09
C SER A 243 4.83 6.35 -14.34
N ASP A 244 5.66 6.45 -15.37
CA ASP A 244 5.28 6.85 -16.72
C ASP A 244 5.30 5.60 -17.61
N ILE A 245 4.12 5.11 -17.99
CA ILE A 245 3.93 3.84 -18.69
C ILE A 245 3.36 4.12 -20.08
N SER A 246 4.16 3.87 -21.12
CA SER A 246 3.81 4.25 -22.49
C SER A 246 2.61 3.48 -23.09
N GLU A 247 2.36 2.25 -22.63
CA GLU A 247 1.24 1.43 -23.12
C GLU A 247 -0.13 1.84 -22.56
N THR A 248 -0.19 2.83 -21.67
CA THR A 248 -1.42 3.20 -20.95
C THR A 248 -2.02 4.49 -21.51
N SER A 249 -3.34 4.62 -21.46
CA SER A 249 -4.05 5.79 -22.00
C SER A 249 -3.67 7.07 -21.24
N THR A 250 -3.56 6.97 -19.92
CA THR A 250 -2.92 7.99 -19.08
C THR A 250 -1.53 7.52 -18.68
N ARG A 251 -0.51 8.14 -19.26
CA ARG A 251 0.89 7.73 -19.05
C ARG A 251 1.33 7.72 -17.59
N LEU A 252 0.96 8.74 -16.82
CA LEU A 252 1.31 8.82 -15.40
C LEU A 252 0.36 7.96 -14.57
N ASN A 253 0.92 7.07 -13.75
CA ASN A 253 0.20 6.14 -12.90
C ASN A 253 0.91 5.97 -11.55
N MET A 254 0.24 5.31 -10.60
CA MET A 254 0.86 4.83 -9.37
C MET A 254 1.16 3.34 -9.51
N THR A 255 2.43 2.96 -9.52
CA THR A 255 2.83 1.55 -9.42
C THR A 255 3.07 1.20 -7.97
N THR A 256 2.45 0.12 -7.49
CA THR A 256 2.63 -0.41 -6.12
C THR A 256 3.01 -1.88 -6.19
N SER A 257 4.06 -2.27 -5.48
CA SER A 257 4.44 -3.67 -5.28
C SER A 257 4.22 -4.10 -3.83
N PHE A 258 4.01 -5.40 -3.64
CA PHE A 258 4.04 -6.06 -2.35
C PHE A 258 4.90 -7.31 -2.46
N ASN A 259 5.86 -7.44 -1.56
CA ASN A 259 6.71 -8.62 -1.45
C ASN A 259 6.60 -9.20 -0.04
N PHE A 260 6.58 -10.52 0.04
CA PHE A 260 6.35 -11.26 1.27
C PHE A 260 7.60 -12.05 1.65
N TYR A 261 7.97 -11.97 2.92
CA TYR A 261 9.16 -12.60 3.47
C TYR A 261 8.78 -13.41 4.72
N PRO A 262 8.53 -14.72 4.57
CA PRO A 262 8.23 -15.58 5.72
C PRO A 262 9.46 -15.70 6.62
N PHE A 263 9.24 -15.70 7.93
CA PHE A 263 10.28 -16.04 8.91
C PHE A 263 10.45 -17.54 9.08
N ARG A 264 9.39 -18.32 8.80
CA ARG A 264 9.39 -19.78 8.82
C ARG A 264 8.71 -20.31 7.56
N ASN A 265 9.28 -21.36 6.98
CA ASN A 265 8.73 -21.99 5.78
C ASN A 265 7.82 -23.19 6.09
N GLU A 266 7.86 -23.68 7.33
CA GLU A 266 7.15 -24.87 7.78
C GLU A 266 6.48 -24.59 9.13
N GLY A 267 5.49 -25.43 9.46
CA GLY A 267 4.71 -25.31 10.69
C GLY A 267 3.58 -24.28 10.59
N MET A 268 2.87 -24.12 11.71
CA MET A 268 1.66 -23.31 11.78
C MET A 268 1.91 -21.83 11.41
N GLU A 269 3.09 -21.30 11.75
CA GLU A 269 3.53 -19.95 11.37
C GLU A 269 3.64 -19.79 9.86
N GLY A 270 4.29 -20.77 9.20
CA GLY A 270 4.45 -20.78 7.75
C GLY A 270 3.10 -20.89 7.04
N ASP A 271 2.22 -21.77 7.53
CA ASP A 271 0.89 -22.00 6.94
C ASP A 271 0.00 -20.75 7.01
N ARG A 272 -0.05 -20.07 8.16
CA ARG A 272 -0.81 -18.81 8.31
C ARG A 272 -0.32 -17.73 7.35
N PHE A 273 1.00 -17.54 7.30
CA PHE A 273 1.59 -16.52 6.43
C PHE A 273 1.36 -16.85 4.95
N LEU A 274 1.49 -18.12 4.57
CA LEU A 274 1.18 -18.58 3.21
C LEU A 274 -0.30 -18.39 2.87
N GLU A 275 -1.22 -18.59 3.82
CA GLU A 275 -2.64 -18.29 3.59
C GLU A 275 -2.86 -16.81 3.26
N LEU A 276 -2.28 -15.90 4.04
CA LEU A 276 -2.33 -14.46 3.78
C LEU A 276 -1.76 -14.14 2.39
N ILE A 277 -0.58 -14.69 2.06
CA ILE A 277 0.04 -14.53 0.74
C ILE A 277 -0.88 -15.01 -0.37
N ARG A 278 -1.50 -16.19 -0.23
CA ARG A 278 -2.37 -16.76 -1.27
C ARG A 278 -3.59 -15.90 -1.53
N LYS A 279 -4.18 -15.33 -0.47
CA LYS A 279 -5.34 -14.43 -0.59
C LYS A 279 -4.96 -13.07 -1.19
N LEU A 280 -3.76 -12.57 -0.88
CA LEU A 280 -3.27 -11.29 -1.39
C LEU A 280 -2.71 -11.37 -2.82
N SER A 281 -2.07 -12.48 -3.16
CA SER A 281 -1.45 -12.68 -4.48
C SER A 281 -2.52 -12.82 -5.56
N PRO A 282 -2.26 -12.35 -6.79
CA PRO A 282 -3.15 -12.60 -7.90
C PRO A 282 -3.21 -14.11 -8.21
N THR A 283 -4.36 -14.54 -8.69
CA THR A 283 -4.63 -15.95 -9.02
C THR A 283 -3.59 -16.46 -10.02
N GLY A 284 -2.82 -17.50 -9.66
CA GLY A 284 -1.84 -18.17 -10.54
C GLY A 284 -0.34 -18.00 -10.21
N VAL A 285 0.05 -17.17 -9.23
CA VAL A 285 1.48 -16.97 -8.88
C VAL A 285 2.05 -18.03 -7.91
N ILE A 286 1.17 -18.85 -7.30
CA ILE A 286 1.52 -19.72 -6.17
C ILE A 286 2.23 -21.03 -6.59
N GLU A 287 2.19 -21.42 -7.88
CA GLU A 287 2.75 -22.70 -8.35
C GLU A 287 4.25 -22.87 -8.11
N LYS A 288 5.00 -21.78 -7.91
CA LYS A 288 6.44 -21.84 -7.60
C LYS A 288 6.76 -22.27 -6.16
N TYR A 289 5.79 -22.32 -5.25
CA TYR A 289 6.04 -22.54 -3.81
C TYR A 289 5.47 -23.83 -3.27
N THR A 290 4.69 -24.60 -4.05
CA THR A 290 4.09 -25.84 -3.54
C THR A 290 5.04 -27.01 -3.45
N GLY A 291 6.29 -26.94 -3.94
CA GLY A 291 7.38 -27.87 -3.59
C GLY A 291 7.05 -29.36 -3.59
N ARG A 292 5.97 -29.80 -4.25
CA ARG A 292 5.65 -31.19 -4.45
C ARG A 292 6.36 -31.57 -5.71
N VAL A 293 7.48 -32.25 -5.53
CA VAL A 293 8.06 -33.13 -6.54
C VAL A 293 6.91 -34.00 -7.07
N ILE A 294 6.39 -33.66 -8.26
CA ILE A 294 5.63 -34.62 -9.04
C ILE A 294 6.67 -35.62 -9.52
N ILE A 295 6.87 -36.70 -8.76
CA ILE A 295 7.50 -37.90 -9.31
C ILE A 295 6.47 -38.45 -10.28
N HIS A 296 6.65 -38.19 -11.57
CA HIS A 296 6.03 -39.01 -12.59
C HIS A 296 6.63 -40.42 -12.44
N GLN A 297 5.80 -41.36 -11.99
CA GLN A 297 6.00 -42.77 -12.28
C GLN A 297 5.71 -43.01 -13.77
#